data_AF-A0A519FBI9-F1
#
_entry.id   AF-A0A519FBI9-F1
#
_cell.length_a   1.000
_cell.length_b   1.000
_cell.length_c   1.000
_cell.angle_alpha   90.00
_cell.angle_beta   90.00
_cell.angle_gamma   90.00
#
_symmetry.space_group_name_H-M   'P 1'
#
loop_
_entity.id
_entity.type
_entity.pdbx_description
1 polymer ?
#
loop_
_entity_poly.entity_id
_entity_poly.type
_entity_poly.pdbx_seq_one_letter_code
_entity_poly.pdbx_strand_id
1 'polypeptide(L)' 'MGLRTALLLTLIACSFAAWAAPAPYFLWQGAHRTVCAQTSPGEGWTRISAAYVKSDCSI' A
#
# COMPACT_ATOMS: atom_id res chain seq x y z
N MET A 1 22.46 -34.58 -4.42
CA MET A 1 22.15 -33.63 -3.32
C MET A 1 22.17 -32.16 -3.74
N GLY A 2 23.04 -31.73 -4.67
CA GLY A 2 23.19 -30.30 -5.03
C GLY A 2 21.98 -29.59 -5.67
N LEU A 3 21.14 -30.28 -6.45
CA LEU A 3 20.01 -29.64 -7.13
C LEU A 3 18.90 -29.20 -6.17
N ARG A 4 18.64 -30.00 -5.12
CA ARG A 4 17.62 -29.68 -4.10
C ARG A 4 18.05 -28.50 -3.24
N THR A 5 19.31 -28.47 -2.83
CA THR A 5 19.87 -27.34 -2.08
C THR A 5 19.92 -26.07 -2.92
N ALA A 6 20.27 -26.16 -4.20
CA ALA A 6 20.22 -25.02 -5.11
C ALA A 6 18.79 -24.45 -5.26
N LEU A 7 17.78 -25.32 -5.42
CA LEU A 7 16.38 -24.91 -5.54
C LEU A 7 15.85 -24.24 -4.25
N LEU A 8 16.26 -24.74 -3.08
CA LEU A 8 15.88 -24.15 -1.81
C LEU A 8 16.50 -22.77 -1.63
N LEU A 9 17.77 -22.61 -2.00
CA LEU A 9 18.47 -21.33 -1.92
C LEU A 9 17.86 -20.27 -2.86
N THR A 10 17.43 -20.65 -4.07
CA THR A 10 16.78 -19.73 -4.99
C THR A 10 15.39 -19.29 -4.50
N LEU A 11 14.60 -20.20 -3.92
CA LEU A 11 13.31 -19.85 -3.31
C LEU A 11 13.46 -18.86 -2.15
N ILE A 12 14.43 -19.11 -1.27
CA ILE A 12 14.72 -18.22 -0.13
C ILE A 12 15.15 -16.85 -0.66
N ALA A 13 16.07 -16.79 -1.64
CA ALA A 13 16.51 -15.53 -2.22
C ALA A 13 15.38 -14.72 -2.86
N CYS A 14 14.46 -15.35 -3.59
CA CYS A 14 13.29 -14.67 -4.17
C CYS A 14 12.34 -14.08 -3.12
N SER A 15 12.27 -14.68 -1.92
CA SER A 15 11.39 -14.22 -0.85
C SER A 15 11.82 -12.87 -0.27
N PHE A 16 13.12 -12.55 -0.31
CA PHE A 16 13.66 -11.28 0.20
C PHE A 16 13.44 -10.09 -0.73
N ALA A 17 13.03 -10.31 -1.98
CA ALA A 17 12.79 -9.23 -2.95
C ALA A 17 11.40 -8.56 -2.81
N ALA A 18 10.51 -9.10 -1.96
CA ALA A 18 9.15 -8.60 -1.79
C ALA A 18 9.07 -7.52 -0.68
N TRP A 19 9.57 -6.32 -0.96
CA TRP A 19 9.43 -5.17 -0.06
C TRP A 19 8.25 -4.33 -0.55
N ALA A 20 7.11 -4.43 0.13
CA ALA A 20 5.98 -3.57 -0.15
C ALA A 20 6.30 -2.16 0.36
N ALA A 21 6.25 -1.17 -0.54
CA ALA A 21 6.26 0.22 -0.11
C ALA A 21 5.02 0.48 0.78
N PRO A 22 5.15 1.28 1.85
CA PRO A 22 4.00 1.65 2.66
C PRO A 22 2.93 2.30 1.77
N ALA A 23 1.71 1.81 1.87
CA ALA A 23 0.63 2.28 1.02
C ALA A 23 0.20 3.69 1.46
N PRO A 24 0.19 4.67 0.54
CA PRO A 24 -0.14 6.04 0.88
C PRO A 24 -1.63 6.21 1.18
N TYR A 25 -1.93 7.12 2.09
CA TYR A 25 -3.30 7.55 2.41
C TYR A 25 -3.62 8.88 1.76
N PHE A 26 -4.90 9.14 1.47
CA PHE A 26 -5.36 10.39 0.89
C PHE A 26 -6.65 10.86 1.57
N LEU A 27 -6.87 12.18 1.57
CA LEU A 27 -8.15 12.76 1.92
C LEU A 27 -9.09 12.69 0.72
N TRP A 28 -10.22 12.06 0.94
CA TRP A 28 -11.32 11.93 0.01
C TRP A 28 -12.49 12.78 0.49
N GLN A 29 -12.95 13.70 -0.35
CA GLN A 29 -14.12 14.52 -0.11
C GLN A 29 -15.35 13.87 -0.75
N GLY A 30 -16.36 13.60 0.06
CA GLY A 30 -17.70 13.24 -0.39
C GLY A 30 -18.67 14.39 -0.18
N ALA A 31 -19.95 14.16 -0.46
CA ALA A 31 -20.99 15.21 -0.38
C ALA A 31 -21.13 15.84 1.02
N HIS A 32 -20.94 15.07 2.09
CA HIS A 32 -21.19 15.53 3.47
C HIS A 32 -20.01 15.38 4.41
N ARG A 33 -18.94 14.68 4.00
CA ARG A 33 -17.81 14.39 4.88
C ARG A 33 -16.54 14.18 4.08
N THR A 34 -15.43 14.41 4.76
CA THR A 34 -14.09 14.04 4.31
C THR A 34 -13.66 12.78 5.06
N VAL A 35 -12.95 11.87 4.40
CA VAL A 35 -12.39 10.66 5.02
C VAL A 35 -10.95 10.46 4.58
N CYS A 36 -10.14 9.85 5.45
CA CYS A 36 -8.80 9.39 5.11
C CYS A 36 -8.87 7.93 4.66
N ALA A 37 -8.39 7.63 3.45
CA ALA A 37 -8.34 6.26 2.92
C ALA A 37 -7.25 6.11 1.86
N GLN A 38 -6.71 4.89 1.72
CA GLN A 38 -5.69 4.58 0.71
C GLN A 38 -6.27 4.62 -0.72
N THR A 39 -7.52 4.21 -0.87
CA THR A 39 -8.24 4.15 -2.15
C THR A 39 -9.56 4.92 -2.06
N SER A 40 -10.15 5.21 -3.21
CA SER A 40 -11.46 5.89 -3.26
C SER A 40 -12.53 5.05 -2.54
N PRO A 41 -13.33 5.64 -1.64
CA PRO A 41 -14.43 4.92 -1.01
C PRO A 41 -15.56 4.51 -1.97
N GLY A 42 -15.65 5.13 -3.16
CA GLY A 42 -16.64 4.80 -4.16
C GLY A 42 -16.93 5.95 -5.12
N GLU A 43 -18.06 5.85 -5.84
CA GLU A 43 -18.55 6.92 -6.69
C GLU A 43 -18.90 8.18 -5.87
N GLY A 44 -18.66 9.36 -6.44
CA GLY A 44 -18.94 10.65 -5.77
C GLY A 44 -17.87 11.10 -4.78
N TRP A 45 -16.74 10.38 -4.68
CA TRP A 45 -15.60 10.79 -3.87
C TRP A 45 -14.50 11.41 -4.74
N THR A 46 -13.98 12.55 -4.30
CA THR A 46 -12.87 13.24 -4.98
C THR A 46 -11.67 13.31 -4.06
N ARG A 47 -10.49 12.92 -4.57
CA ARG A 47 -9.23 13.08 -3.84
C ARG A 47 -8.85 14.56 -3.77
N ILE A 48 -8.63 15.09 -2.58
CA ILE A 48 -8.33 16.52 -2.35
C ILE A 48 -6.94 16.78 -1.75
N SER A 49 -6.12 15.76 -1.56
CA SER A 49 -4.78 15.89 -0.96
C SER A 49 -3.68 15.16 -1.73
N ALA A 50 -2.44 15.46 -1.33
CA ALA A 50 -1.28 14.61 -1.57
C ALA A 50 -1.32 13.36 -0.68
N ALA A 51 -0.33 12.48 -0.87
CA ALA A 51 -0.16 11.25 -0.10
C ALA A 51 0.29 11.54 1.34
N TYR A 52 -0.38 10.90 2.30
CA TYR A 52 0.00 10.82 3.69
C TYR A 52 0.61 9.45 3.99
N VAL A 53 1.55 9.43 4.94
CA VAL A 53 2.16 8.19 5.44
C VAL A 53 1.25 7.50 6.45
N LYS A 54 0.51 8.27 7.25
CA LYS A 54 -0.32 7.75 8.35
C LYS A 54 -1.79 7.57 7.93
N SER A 55 -2.45 6.61 8.59
CA SER A 55 -3.83 6.21 8.28
C SER A 55 -4.91 7.19 8.70
N ASP A 56 -4.56 8.17 9.53
CA ASP A 56 -5.40 9.27 9.97
C ASP A 56 -5.19 10.56 9.15
N CYS A 57 -4.32 10.51 8.12
CA CYS A 57 -3.96 11.65 7.28
C CYS A 57 -3.40 12.86 8.07
N SER A 58 -2.71 12.60 9.19
CA SER A 58 -1.94 13.63 9.89
C SER A 58 -0.48 13.70 9.37
N ILE A 59 0.14 14.88 9.51
CA ILE A 59 1.52 15.18 9.09
C ILE A 59 2.50 14.38 9.93
#